data_AF-A0A8T8WJP9-F1
#
_entry.id   AF-A0A8T8WJP9-F1
#
_cell.length_a   1.000
_cell.length_b   1.000
_cell.length_c   1.000
_cell.angle_alpha   90.00
_cell.angle_beta   90.00
_cell.angle_gamma   90.00
#
_symmetry.space_group_name_H-M   'P 1'
#
loop_
_entity.id
_entity.type
_entity.pdbx_description
1 polymer ?
#
loop_
_entity_poly.entity_id
_entity_poly.type
_entity_poly.pdbx_seq_one_letter_code
_entity_poly.pdbx_strand_id
1 'polypeptide(L)' 'PLIDAGIWVWGGPSLARHPEDGEEEDEAEVTGSVMCFRAESEEEVRRLVAGDPFAECGLWDVRGAVVVAMRCVVGGAS' A
#
# COMPACT_ATOMS: atom_id res chain seq x y z
N PRO A 1 8.04 11.49 -4.22
CA PRO A 1 7.01 12.50 -4.53
C PRO A 1 5.69 12.33 -3.76
N LEU A 2 5.00 11.18 -3.86
CA LEU A 2 3.73 10.97 -3.17
C LEU A 2 3.88 10.87 -1.64
N ILE A 3 4.97 10.27 -1.17
CA ILE A 3 5.35 10.22 0.25
C ILE A 3 5.67 11.63 0.76
N ASP A 4 6.53 12.36 0.05
CA ASP A 4 6.92 13.73 0.42
C ASP A 4 5.73 14.71 0.46
N ALA A 5 4.73 14.49 -0.41
CA ALA A 5 3.49 15.25 -0.47
C ALA A 5 2.47 14.83 0.61
N GLY A 6 2.74 13.79 1.40
CA GLY A 6 1.81 13.24 2.39
C GLY A 6 0.57 12.58 1.79
N ILE A 7 0.62 12.25 0.50
CA ILE A 7 -0.46 11.55 -0.22
C ILE A 7 -0.36 10.04 0.08
N TRP A 8 0.83 9.46 -0.01
CA TRP A 8 1.07 8.10 0.49
C TRP A 8 1.47 8.18 1.97
N VAL A 9 0.59 7.72 2.85
CA VAL A 9 0.78 7.82 4.31
C VAL A 9 1.65 6.68 4.84
N TRP A 10 1.34 5.44 4.46
CA TRP A 10 2.12 4.24 4.77
C TRP A 10 1.74 3.09 3.83
N GLY A 11 2.58 2.07 3.75
CA GLY A 11 2.28 0.85 3.00
C GLY A 11 3.43 -0.15 3.07
N GLY A 12 3.19 -1.35 2.55
CA GLY A 12 4.16 -2.43 2.53
C GLY A 12 3.60 -3.74 2.00
N PRO A 13 4.46 -4.77 1.87
CA PRO A 13 4.04 -6.09 1.45
C PRO A 13 3.12 -6.75 2.49
N SER A 14 2.12 -7.48 2.01
CA SER A 14 1.40 -8.46 2.83
C SER A 14 2.16 -9.77 2.78
N LEU A 15 2.41 -10.38 3.94
CA LEU A 15 3.10 -11.66 4.03
C LEU A 15 2.09 -12.82 4.15
N ALA A 16 2.45 -14.01 3.67
CA ALA A 16 1.64 -15.22 3.79
C ALA A 16 1.44 -15.64 5.25
N ARG A 17 2.44 -15.36 6.10
CA ARG A 17 2.45 -15.65 7.53
C ARG A 17 3.35 -14.65 8.25
N HIS A 18 3.27 -14.65 9.58
CA HIS A 18 4.29 -13.99 10.39
C HIS A 18 5.63 -14.72 10.21
N PRO A 19 6.76 -13.99 10.06
CA PRO A 19 8.09 -14.58 10.07
C PRO A 19 8.36 -15.33 11.38
N GLU A 20 9.14 -16.41 11.30
CA GLU A 20 9.61 -17.12 12.49
C GLU A 20 10.80 -16.39 13.13
N ASP A 21 11.09 -16.69 14.40
CA ASP A 21 12.22 -16.07 15.11
C ASP A 21 13.55 -16.36 14.37
N GLY A 22 14.20 -15.31 13.89
CA GLY A 22 15.47 -15.39 13.17
C GLY A 22 15.37 -15.58 11.66
N GLU A 23 14.15 -15.64 11.10
CA GLU A 23 13.90 -15.55 9.66
C GLU A 23 14.11 -14.11 9.19
N GLU A 24 14.80 -13.91 8.07
CA GLU A 24 14.96 -12.57 7.50
C GLU A 24 13.64 -12.12 6.83
N GLU A 25 13.30 -10.83 6.92
CA GLU A 25 12.06 -10.31 6.32
C GLU A 25 11.95 -10.58 4.82
N ASP A 26 13.10 -10.61 4.12
CA ASP A 26 13.19 -10.87 2.67
C ASP A 26 12.97 -12.35 2.31
N GLU A 27 13.00 -13.26 3.28
CA GLU A 27 12.71 -14.69 3.09
C GLU A 27 11.21 -15.00 3.17
N ALA A 28 10.42 -14.09 3.73
CA ALA A 28 8.99 -14.27 3.90
C ALA A 28 8.24 -14.17 2.57
N GLU A 29 7.35 -15.13 2.31
CA GLU A 29 6.52 -15.14 1.11
C GLU A 29 5.56 -13.94 1.09
N VAL A 30 5.68 -13.08 0.06
CA VAL A 30 4.80 -11.94 -0.19
C VAL A 30 3.56 -12.38 -0.97
N THR A 31 2.37 -12.06 -0.45
CA THR A 31 1.08 -12.39 -1.07
C THR A 31 0.37 -11.18 -1.67
N GLY A 32 0.88 -9.97 -1.43
CA GLY A 32 0.29 -8.75 -1.97
C GLY A 32 0.88 -7.50 -1.34
N SER A 33 0.10 -6.43 -1.33
CA SER A 33 0.50 -5.15 -0.74
C SER A 33 -0.70 -4.47 -0.07
N VAL A 34 -0.42 -3.74 1.00
CA VAL A 34 -1.40 -2.86 1.67
C VAL A 34 -0.83 -1.45 1.67
N MET A 35 -1.68 -0.48 1.37
CA MET A 35 -1.31 0.92 1.28
C MET A 35 -2.42 1.82 1.82
N CYS A 36 -2.03 2.98 2.34
CA CYS A 36 -2.95 4.01 2.77
C CYS A 36 -2.63 5.32 2.05
N PHE A 37 -3.62 5.83 1.31
CA PHE A 37 -3.54 7.10 0.60
C PHE A 37 -4.48 8.14 1.21
N ARG A 38 -4.04 9.39 1.23
CA ARG A 38 -4.91 10.55 1.43
C ARG A 38 -5.47 10.97 0.07
N ALA A 39 -6.77 10.81 -0.10
CA ALA A 39 -7.49 11.10 -1.33
C ALA A 39 -8.95 11.45 -1.01
N GLU A 40 -9.61 12.17 -1.91
CA GLU A 40 -11.00 12.61 -1.79
C GLU A 40 -12.00 11.58 -2.34
N SER A 41 -11.52 10.56 -3.07
CA SER A 41 -12.37 9.54 -3.68
C SER A 41 -11.64 8.24 -3.99
N GLU A 42 -12.38 7.14 -4.15
CA GLU A 42 -11.86 5.88 -4.67
C GLU A 42 -11.25 6.05 -6.08
N GLU A 43 -11.87 6.86 -6.94
CA GLU A 43 -11.37 7.10 -8.30
C GLU A 43 -9.98 7.75 -8.28
N GLU A 44 -9.76 8.70 -7.37
CA GLU A 44 -8.45 9.31 -7.18
C GLU A 44 -7.41 8.29 -6.69
N VAL A 45 -7.75 7.44 -5.72
CA VAL A 45 -6.85 6.34 -5.28
C VAL A 45 -6.50 5.43 -6.44
N ARG A 46 -7.48 5.03 -7.27
CA ARG A 46 -7.24 4.18 -8.44
C ARG A 46 -6.31 4.84 -9.46
N ARG A 47 -6.44 6.15 -9.69
CA ARG A 47 -5.51 6.90 -10.57
C ARG A 47 -4.10 6.96 -10.00
N LEU A 48 -3.97 7.21 -8.69
CA LEU A 48 -2.68 7.25 -8.00
C LEU A 48 -1.96 5.90 -8.10
N VAL A 49 -2.67 4.81 -7.80
CA VAL A 49 -2.12 3.44 -7.87
C VAL A 49 -1.77 3.06 -9.33
N ALA A 50 -2.62 3.41 -10.30
CA ALA A 50 -2.35 3.09 -11.72
C ALA A 50 -1.11 3.79 -12.29
N GLY A 51 -0.71 4.93 -11.72
CA GLY A 51 0.51 5.65 -12.10
C GLY A 51 1.75 5.30 -11.26
N ASP A 52 1.65 4.29 -10.39
CA ASP A 52 2.80 3.82 -9.61
C ASP A 52 3.72 2.94 -10.49
N PRO A 53 5.06 3.06 -10.38
CA PRO A 53 5.99 2.22 -11.13
C PRO A 53 5.73 0.71 -11.01
N PHE A 54 5.26 0.23 -9.85
CA PHE A 54 4.90 -1.18 -9.65
C PHE A 54 3.62 -1.58 -10.38
N ALA A 55 2.68 -0.66 -10.56
CA ALA A 55 1.53 -0.87 -11.42
C ALA A 55 1.93 -0.83 -12.91
N GLU A 56 2.77 0.13 -13.30
CA GLU A 56 3.24 0.28 -14.68
C GLU A 56 4.05 -0.92 -15.16
N CYS A 57 4.85 -1.54 -14.28
CA CYS A 57 5.60 -2.76 -14.60
C CYS A 57 4.74 -4.04 -14.51
N GLY A 58 3.45 -3.93 -14.17
CA GLY A 58 2.51 -5.04 -14.07
C GLY A 58 2.68 -5.92 -12.83
N LEU A 59 3.46 -5.48 -11.85
CA LEU A 59 3.62 -6.19 -10.57
C LEU A 59 2.31 -6.19 -9.78
N TRP A 60 1.57 -5.08 -9.83
CA TRP A 60 0.28 -4.95 -9.14
C TRP A 60 -0.91 -5.17 -10.05
N ASP A 61 -1.85 -6.01 -9.62
CA ASP A 61 -3.18 -6.09 -10.21
C ASP A 61 -4.05 -4.92 -9.73
N VAL A 62 -3.92 -3.78 -10.42
CA VAL A 62 -4.69 -2.56 -10.12
C VAL A 62 -6.20 -2.79 -10.31
N ARG A 63 -6.61 -3.71 -11.19
CA ARG A 63 -8.03 -3.99 -11.43
C ARG A 63 -8.62 -4.82 -10.31
N GLY A 64 -7.86 -5.80 -9.81
CA GLY A 64 -8.22 -6.63 -8.66
C GLY A 64 -8.08 -5.94 -7.31
N ALA A 65 -7.49 -4.74 -7.25
CA ALA A 65 -7.31 -4.00 -6.01
C ALA A 65 -8.64 -3.66 -5.32
N VAL A 66 -8.73 -4.02 -4.03
CA VAL A 66 -9.82 -3.63 -3.13
C VAL A 66 -9.50 -2.27 -2.53
N VAL A 67 -10.37 -1.29 -2.77
CA VAL A 67 -10.23 0.07 -2.24
C VAL A 67 -11.35 0.32 -1.25
N VAL A 68 -10.99 0.68 -0.01
CA VAL A 68 -11.96 0.95 1.07
C VAL A 68 -11.62 2.27 1.77
N ALA A 69 -12.66 3.02 2.14
CA ALA A 69 -12.48 4.24 2.93
C ALA A 69 -12.13 3.86 4.38
N MET A 70 -11.09 4.47 4.93
CA MET A 70 -10.65 4.31 6.31
C MET A 70 -10.73 5.66 7.04
N ARG A 71 -11.37 5.69 8.21
CA ARG A 71 -11.24 6.81 9.14
C ARG A 71 -10.05 6.56 10.06
N CYS A 72 -9.03 7.40 10.00
CA CYS A 72 -7.92 7.37 10.94
C CYS A 72 -8.43 7.77 12.33
N VAL A 73 -8.27 6.90 13.33
CA VAL A 73 -8.68 7.12 14.72
C VAL A 73 -7.51 7.42 15.67
N VAL A 74 -6.30 7.08 15.24
CA VAL A 74 -5.04 7.43 15.93
C VAL A 74 -4.09 7.95 14.86
N GLY A 75 -3.73 9.23 14.96
CA GLY A 75 -2.74 9.87 14.09
C GLY A 75 -1.53 10.27 14.91
N GLY A 76 -0.33 10.10 14.35
CA GLY A 76 0.87 10.73 14.91
C GLY A 76 0.72 12.24 14.82
N ALA A 77 0.95 12.95 15.94
CA ALA A 77 1.13 14.40 15.90
C ALA A 77 2.29 14.68 14.95
N SER A 78 2.02 15.46 13.89
CA SER A 78 3.05 16.00 13.00
C SER A 78 3.91 17.01 13.75
#